data_AF-A0A379AG07-F1
#
_entry.id   AF-A0A379AG07-F1
#
_cell.length_a   1.000
_cell.length_b   1.000
_cell.length_c   1.000
_cell.angle_alpha   90.00
_cell.angle_beta   90.00
_cell.angle_gamma   90.00
#
_symmetry.space_group_name_H-M   'P 1'
#
loop_
_entity.id
_entity.type
_entity.pdbx_description
1 polymer ?
#
loop_
_entity_poly.entity_id
_entity_poly.type
_entity_poly.pdbx_seq_one_letter_code
_entity_poly.pdbx_strand_id
1 'polypeptide(L)'
;MPSGSYRIRWPKTPKAALAFMHNIVPAARGRAEREAAAIQQTIDQQQGDFTPAGLGLAFFMPNRCGVPVTIWMRARLSPYFELNSVLQNGVFWAATQLYGIRFTPRQDLPVYHPDVQVYEIFDADETPLALFYTDFFKRDSKGGGAWMSNFVNQSTLLDSKPVIYNVL
;
A
#
# COMPACT_ATOMS: atom_id res chain seq x y z
N MET A 1 15.84 -13.28 -29.62
CA MET A 1 16.54 -12.14 -28.97
C MET A 1 15.79 -11.80 -27.69
N PRO A 2 16.44 -11.53 -26.53
CA PRO A 2 15.71 -11.17 -25.34
C PRO A 2 15.05 -9.80 -25.54
N SER A 3 13.79 -9.69 -25.15
CA SER A 3 12.99 -8.46 -25.23
C SER A 3 13.72 -7.28 -24.57
N GLY A 4 13.68 -6.11 -25.21
CA GLY A 4 14.42 -4.92 -24.78
C GLY A 4 14.07 -4.39 -23.38
N SER A 5 13.04 -4.94 -22.74
CA SER A 5 12.55 -4.51 -21.43
C SER A 5 13.57 -4.69 -20.31
N TYR A 6 14.44 -5.70 -20.33
CA TYR A 6 15.32 -6.03 -19.19
C TYR A 6 16.67 -5.28 -19.16
N ARG A 7 17.03 -4.52 -20.21
CA ARG A 7 18.34 -3.84 -20.29
C ARG A 7 18.54 -2.80 -19.17
N ILE A 8 17.47 -2.10 -18.81
CA ILE A 8 17.49 -1.04 -17.79
C ILE A 8 16.85 -1.45 -16.46
N ARG A 9 16.39 -2.70 -16.33
CA ARG A 9 15.72 -3.21 -15.12
C ARG A 9 16.63 -4.15 -14.32
N TRP A 10 16.37 -4.29 -13.02
CA TRP A 10 16.89 -5.37 -12.19
C TRP A 10 15.75 -6.35 -11.86
N PRO A 11 15.97 -7.67 -11.94
CA PRO A 11 17.20 -8.33 -12.38
C PRO A 11 17.45 -8.15 -13.90
N LYS A 12 18.71 -8.17 -14.31
CA LYS A 12 19.15 -7.81 -15.68
C LYS A 12 18.75 -8.80 -16.77
N THR A 13 18.17 -9.95 -16.42
CA THR A 13 17.73 -10.95 -17.39
C THR A 13 16.36 -11.54 -17.02
N PRO A 14 15.54 -11.92 -18.02
CA PRO A 14 14.30 -12.65 -17.78
C PRO A 14 14.53 -13.96 -17.00
N LYS A 15 15.62 -14.68 -17.30
CA LYS A 15 15.98 -15.94 -16.65
C LYS A 15 16.18 -15.76 -15.14
N ALA A 16 16.86 -14.69 -14.72
CA ALA A 16 17.07 -14.41 -13.31
C ALA A 16 15.75 -14.05 -12.59
N ALA A 17 14.86 -13.29 -13.24
CA ALA A 17 13.53 -13.01 -12.70
C ALA A 17 12.70 -14.30 -12.53
N LEU A 18 12.66 -15.13 -13.56
CA LEU A 18 11.94 -16.40 -13.53
C LEU A 18 12.51 -17.36 -12.48
N ALA A 19 13.83 -17.48 -12.39
CA ALA A 19 14.48 -18.33 -11.40
C ALA A 19 14.13 -17.92 -9.96
N PHE A 20 14.14 -16.61 -9.66
CA PHE A 20 13.71 -16.10 -8.37
C PHE A 20 12.24 -16.44 -8.08
N MET A 21 11.34 -16.19 -9.04
CA MET A 21 9.92 -16.51 -8.89
C MET A 21 9.71 -18.02 -8.67
N HIS A 22 10.37 -18.87 -9.45
CA HIS A 22 10.26 -20.33 -9.29
C HIS A 22 10.77 -20.82 -7.93
N ASN A 23 11.78 -20.16 -7.35
CA ASN A 23 12.30 -20.54 -6.04
C ASN A 23 11.30 -20.30 -4.89
N ILE A 24 10.44 -19.29 -5.00
CA ILE A 24 9.43 -19.01 -3.98
C ILE A 24 8.13 -19.82 -4.16
N VAL A 25 7.88 -20.36 -5.35
CA VAL A 25 6.63 -21.08 -5.68
C VAL A 25 6.37 -22.28 -4.75
N PRO A 26 7.32 -23.19 -4.44
CA PRO A 26 7.03 -24.35 -3.61
C PRO A 26 6.52 -23.97 -2.21
N ALA A 27 7.17 -23.00 -1.56
CA ALA A 27 6.77 -22.53 -0.23
C ALA A 27 5.42 -21.79 -0.27
N ALA A 28 5.22 -20.90 -1.26
CA ALA A 28 3.98 -20.15 -1.43
C ALA A 28 2.79 -21.09 -1.73
N ARG A 29 2.98 -22.06 -2.61
CA ARG A 29 1.97 -23.06 -2.95
C ARG A 29 1.64 -23.97 -1.76
N GLY A 30 2.66 -24.47 -1.06
CA GLY A 30 2.44 -25.29 0.13
C GLY A 30 1.66 -24.53 1.22
N ARG A 31 1.88 -23.22 1.36
CA ARG A 31 1.07 -22.37 2.25
C ARG A 31 -0.37 -22.25 1.76
N ALA A 32 -0.58 -21.98 0.47
CA ALA A 32 -1.90 -21.85 -0.13
C ALA A 32 -2.72 -23.15 -0.02
N GLU A 33 -2.11 -24.32 -0.19
CA GLU A 33 -2.76 -25.63 -0.03
C GLU A 33 -3.21 -25.86 1.42
N ARG A 34 -2.34 -25.58 2.41
CA ARG A 34 -2.73 -25.66 3.85
C ARG A 34 -3.88 -24.73 4.19
N GLU A 35 -3.84 -23.54 3.62
CA GLU A 35 -4.86 -22.51 3.79
C GLU A 35 -6.20 -22.87 3.15
N ALA A 36 -6.19 -23.55 2.01
CA ALA A 36 -7.39 -24.09 1.36
C ALA A 36 -7.99 -25.24 2.17
N ALA A 37 -7.15 -26.16 2.69
CA ALA A 37 -7.59 -27.27 3.53
C ALA A 37 -8.27 -26.77 4.83
N ALA A 38 -7.70 -25.75 5.48
CA ALA A 38 -8.30 -25.15 6.68
C ALA A 38 -9.67 -24.49 6.39
N ILE A 39 -9.84 -23.90 5.19
CA ILE A 39 -11.14 -23.37 4.76
C ILE A 39 -12.13 -24.52 4.54
N GLN A 40 -11.74 -25.58 3.83
CA GLN A 40 -12.62 -26.71 3.58
C GLN A 40 -13.11 -27.34 4.89
N GLN A 41 -12.21 -27.53 5.86
CA GLN A 41 -12.57 -28.03 7.19
C GLN A 41 -13.63 -27.14 7.88
N THR A 42 -13.55 -25.82 7.71
CA THR A 42 -14.54 -24.89 8.26
C THR A 42 -15.90 -25.02 7.57
N ILE A 43 -15.90 -25.21 6.25
CA ILE A 43 -17.12 -25.41 5.45
C ILE A 43 -17.80 -26.71 5.86
N ASP A 44 -17.03 -27.80 5.98
CA ASP A 44 -17.53 -29.12 6.37
C ASP A 44 -18.15 -29.08 7.78
N GLN A 45 -17.52 -28.35 8.73
CA GLN A 45 -18.07 -28.14 10.09
C GLN A 45 -19.39 -27.36 10.08
N GLN A 46 -19.59 -26.47 9.12
CA GLN A 46 -20.82 -25.70 8.94
C GLN A 46 -21.87 -26.44 8.10
N GLN A 47 -21.63 -27.73 7.78
CA GLN A 47 -22.48 -28.55 6.92
C GLN A 47 -22.64 -27.97 5.50
N GLY A 48 -21.68 -27.18 5.04
CA GLY A 48 -21.63 -26.75 3.64
C GLY A 48 -21.11 -27.87 2.75
N ASP A 49 -21.74 -28.09 1.60
CA ASP A 49 -21.33 -29.09 0.61
C ASP A 49 -20.83 -28.41 -0.67
N PHE A 50 -19.73 -27.67 -0.55
CA PHE A 50 -19.08 -27.04 -1.69
C PHE A 50 -17.58 -26.89 -1.49
N THR A 51 -16.84 -26.88 -2.61
CA THR A 51 -15.42 -26.54 -2.63
C THR A 51 -15.26 -25.03 -2.84
N PRO A 52 -14.49 -24.32 -1.99
CA PRO A 52 -14.33 -22.88 -2.11
C PRO A 52 -13.55 -22.52 -3.38
N ALA A 53 -14.16 -21.71 -4.26
CA ALA A 53 -13.53 -21.16 -5.44
C ALA A 53 -13.77 -19.65 -5.54
N GLY A 54 -12.81 -18.91 -6.12
CA GLY A 54 -12.93 -17.47 -6.36
C GLY A 54 -13.28 -16.67 -5.10
N LEU A 55 -14.42 -15.97 -5.13
CA LEU A 55 -14.93 -15.17 -4.01
C LEU A 55 -15.26 -16.00 -2.76
N GLY A 56 -15.60 -17.28 -2.93
CA GLY A 56 -15.85 -18.20 -1.80
C GLY A 56 -14.62 -18.38 -0.93
N LEU A 57 -13.42 -18.34 -1.52
CA LEU A 57 -12.18 -18.41 -0.75
C LEU A 57 -12.02 -17.19 0.18
N ALA A 58 -12.33 -15.98 -0.32
CA ALA A 58 -12.23 -14.71 0.43
C ALA A 58 -13.16 -14.65 1.64
N PHE A 59 -14.35 -15.25 1.55
CA PHE A 59 -15.35 -15.25 2.62
C PHE A 59 -14.91 -16.06 3.85
N PHE A 60 -14.23 -17.20 3.65
CA PHE A 60 -13.82 -18.12 4.71
C PHE A 60 -12.37 -17.92 5.21
N MET A 61 -11.55 -17.12 4.51
CA MET A 61 -10.20 -16.74 4.95
C MET A 61 -10.08 -16.19 6.40
N PRO A 62 -11.08 -15.49 6.95
CA PRO A 62 -10.99 -14.96 8.31
C PRO A 62 -10.89 -16.01 9.44
N ASN A 63 -11.13 -17.30 9.16
CA ASN A 63 -11.15 -18.37 10.19
C ASN A 63 -9.82 -19.14 10.35
N ARG A 64 -8.70 -18.61 9.82
CA ARG A 64 -7.49 -19.40 9.53
C ARG A 64 -6.45 -19.65 10.63
N CYS A 65 -6.46 -18.91 11.75
CA CYS A 65 -5.24 -18.80 12.56
C CYS A 65 -5.35 -19.30 14.01
N GLY A 66 -6.43 -20.00 14.40
CA GLY A 66 -6.68 -20.31 15.83
C GLY A 66 -6.95 -19.08 16.70
N VAL A 67 -6.74 -17.89 16.16
CA VAL A 67 -7.29 -16.61 16.59
C VAL A 67 -8.42 -16.30 15.60
N PRO A 68 -9.66 -16.03 16.06
CA PRO A 68 -10.77 -15.70 15.19
C PRO A 68 -10.59 -14.29 14.61
N VAL A 69 -9.66 -14.12 13.66
CA VAL A 69 -9.52 -12.90 12.84
C VAL A 69 -10.61 -12.89 11.78
N THR A 70 -11.84 -12.95 12.26
CA THR A 70 -13.07 -13.02 11.48
C THR A 70 -13.32 -11.69 10.76
N ILE A 71 -14.26 -11.66 9.82
CA ILE A 71 -14.80 -10.38 9.31
C ILE A 71 -15.27 -9.46 10.45
N TRP A 72 -15.67 -10.06 11.58
CA TRP A 72 -15.98 -9.35 12.83
C TRP A 72 -14.76 -8.67 13.47
N MET A 73 -13.55 -9.23 13.35
CA MET A 73 -12.34 -8.58 13.82
C MET A 73 -11.98 -7.37 12.96
N ARG A 74 -12.16 -7.44 11.64
CA ARG A 74 -12.02 -6.26 10.77
C ARG A 74 -13.01 -5.15 11.17
N ALA A 75 -14.28 -5.52 11.42
CA ALA A 75 -15.29 -4.58 11.90
C ALA A 75 -14.94 -3.97 13.26
N ARG A 76 -14.34 -4.75 14.18
CA ARG A 76 -13.87 -4.26 15.49
C ARG A 76 -12.62 -3.39 15.41
N LEU A 77 -11.74 -3.65 14.45
CA LEU A 77 -10.50 -2.90 14.26
C LEU A 77 -10.71 -1.60 13.48
N SER A 78 -11.69 -1.57 12.57
CA SER A 78 -11.94 -0.41 11.70
C SER A 78 -12.03 0.94 12.44
N PRO A 79 -12.67 1.07 13.62
CA PRO A 79 -12.73 2.33 14.35
C PRO A 79 -11.37 2.86 14.82
N TYR A 80 -10.35 2.01 14.93
CA TYR A 80 -9.01 2.40 15.36
C TYR A 80 -8.10 2.86 14.20
N PHE A 81 -8.52 2.63 12.95
CA PHE A 81 -7.77 3.00 11.75
C PHE A 81 -8.43 4.20 11.04
N GLU A 82 -8.69 5.27 11.80
CA GLU A 82 -9.13 6.53 11.23
C GLU A 82 -8.01 7.17 10.40
N LEU A 83 -8.35 7.65 9.20
CA LEU A 83 -7.39 8.06 8.19
C LEU A 83 -6.42 9.14 8.67
N ASN A 84 -6.92 10.20 9.31
CA ASN A 84 -6.08 11.30 9.76
C ASN A 84 -5.15 10.86 10.89
N SER A 85 -5.62 10.01 11.80
CA SER A 85 -4.80 9.44 12.88
C SER A 85 -3.71 8.53 12.32
N VAL A 86 -4.03 7.65 11.36
CA VAL A 86 -3.03 6.82 10.69
C VAL A 86 -1.98 7.68 9.98
N LEU A 87 -2.40 8.75 9.30
CA LEU A 87 -1.50 9.66 8.61
C LEU A 87 -0.61 10.44 9.58
N GLN A 88 -1.19 11.12 10.57
CA GLN A 88 -0.47 12.03 11.46
C GLN A 88 0.28 11.29 12.56
N ASN A 89 -0.41 10.40 13.29
CA ASN A 89 0.14 9.68 14.44
C ASN A 89 0.85 8.38 14.05
N GLY A 90 0.70 7.93 12.80
CA GLY A 90 1.41 6.78 12.26
C GLY A 90 2.50 7.18 11.29
N VAL A 91 2.11 7.56 10.07
CA VAL A 91 3.04 7.77 8.95
C VAL A 91 3.97 8.97 9.20
N PHE A 92 3.42 10.14 9.50
CA PHE A 92 4.19 11.35 9.75
C PHE A 92 5.01 11.22 11.03
N TRP A 93 4.40 10.74 12.12
CA TRP A 93 5.11 10.48 13.36
C TRP A 93 6.34 9.58 13.15
N ALA A 94 6.19 8.45 12.46
CA ALA A 94 7.30 7.54 12.19
C ALA A 94 8.41 8.21 11.35
N ALA A 95 8.04 9.01 10.33
CA ALA A 95 9.00 9.76 9.53
C ALA A 95 9.72 10.84 10.35
N THR A 96 9.02 11.53 11.24
CA THR A 96 9.61 12.47 12.21
C THR A 96 10.57 11.76 13.15
N GLN A 97 10.23 10.59 13.69
CA GLN A 97 11.12 9.84 14.58
C GLN A 97 12.38 9.35 13.87
N LEU A 98 12.27 8.92 12.62
CA LEU A 98 13.39 8.32 11.89
C LEU A 98 14.29 9.36 11.21
N TYR A 99 13.72 10.45 10.70
CA TYR A 99 14.43 11.43 9.86
C TYR A 99 14.42 12.85 10.43
N GLY A 100 13.68 13.14 11.51
CA GLY A 100 13.58 14.48 12.08
C GLY A 100 12.72 15.47 11.30
N ILE A 101 12.14 15.05 10.17
CA ILE A 101 11.30 15.93 9.33
C ILE A 101 9.95 16.25 9.98
N ARG A 102 9.41 17.43 9.67
CA ARG A 102 8.14 17.94 10.21
C ARG A 102 7.18 18.30 9.10
N PHE A 103 5.88 18.21 9.39
CA PHE A 103 4.80 18.41 8.43
C PHE A 103 3.89 19.54 8.90
N THR A 104 3.63 20.50 8.02
CA THR A 104 2.73 21.63 8.28
C THR A 104 1.62 21.64 7.25
N PRO A 105 0.33 21.55 7.64
CA PRO A 105 -0.77 21.60 6.69
C PRO A 105 -0.86 22.97 6.01
N ARG A 106 -1.11 22.97 4.70
CA ARG A 106 -1.23 24.18 3.87
C ARG A 106 -2.60 24.21 3.20
N GLN A 107 -3.50 25.03 3.76
CA GLN A 107 -4.86 25.22 3.22
C GLN A 107 -4.94 26.39 2.22
N ASP A 108 -3.87 27.17 2.13
CA ASP A 108 -3.74 28.34 1.26
C ASP A 108 -3.27 27.99 -0.16
N LEU A 109 -2.81 26.75 -0.38
CA LEU A 109 -2.28 26.31 -1.66
C LEU A 109 -3.39 25.77 -2.58
N PRO A 110 -3.29 26.00 -3.90
CA PRO A 110 -4.27 25.48 -4.85
C PRO A 110 -4.21 23.95 -4.91
N VAL A 111 -5.39 23.34 -5.04
CA VAL A 111 -5.58 21.90 -5.21
C VAL A 111 -6.37 21.60 -6.46
N TYR A 112 -6.11 20.46 -7.09
CA TYR A 112 -6.82 20.01 -8.29
C TYR A 112 -8.16 19.31 -7.97
N HIS A 113 -8.40 18.97 -6.70
CA HIS A 113 -9.65 18.38 -6.21
C HIS A 113 -9.84 18.78 -4.75
N PRO A 114 -11.07 19.08 -4.29
CA PRO A 114 -11.33 19.61 -2.94
C PRO A 114 -10.89 18.68 -1.79
N ASP A 115 -10.91 17.36 -2.03
CA ASP A 115 -10.49 16.38 -1.01
C ASP A 115 -8.96 16.24 -0.85
N VAL A 116 -8.17 16.93 -1.69
CA VAL A 116 -6.71 16.85 -1.63
C VAL A 116 -6.20 17.67 -0.45
N GLN A 117 -5.36 17.06 0.36
CA GLN A 117 -4.69 17.75 1.47
C GLN A 117 -3.24 18.04 1.07
N VAL A 118 -2.71 19.18 1.50
CA VAL A 118 -1.34 19.60 1.19
C VAL A 118 -0.57 19.81 2.48
N TYR A 119 0.66 19.31 2.50
CA TYR A 119 1.60 19.49 3.60
C TYR A 119 2.91 20.07 3.07
N GLU A 120 3.41 21.09 3.74
CA GLU A 120 4.81 21.51 3.61
C GLU A 120 5.66 20.68 4.56
N ILE A 121 6.75 20.15 4.04
CA ILE A 121 7.70 19.33 4.79
C ILE A 121 8.93 20.19 5.08
N PHE A 122 9.33 20.22 6.34
CA PHE A 122 10.55 20.87 6.82
C PHE A 122 11.56 19.82 7.28
N ASP A 123 12.83 20.09 7.07
CA ASP A 123 13.92 19.29 7.63
C ASP A 123 14.10 19.59 9.13
N ALA A 124 14.96 18.82 9.80
CA ALA A 124 15.24 18.94 11.23
C ALA A 124 15.76 20.34 11.62
N ASP A 125 16.44 21.03 10.70
CA ASP A 125 16.98 22.39 10.86
C ASP A 125 15.98 23.50 10.47
N GLU A 126 14.71 23.14 10.28
CA GLU A 126 13.63 24.03 9.86
C GLU A 126 13.71 24.52 8.41
N THR A 127 14.61 23.99 7.59
CA THR A 127 14.65 24.35 6.18
C THR A 127 13.47 23.73 5.42
N PRO A 128 12.80 24.47 4.51
CA PRO A 128 11.76 23.90 3.67
C PRO A 128 12.36 22.79 2.78
N LEU A 129 11.76 21.61 2.78
CA LEU A 129 12.26 20.43 2.07
C LEU A 129 11.42 20.09 0.85
N ALA A 130 10.10 20.03 0.98
CA ALA A 130 9.20 19.58 -0.07
C ALA A 130 7.75 20.03 0.15
N LEU A 131 6.92 19.92 -0.88
CA LEU A 131 5.46 19.87 -0.74
C LEU A 131 4.95 18.45 -0.99
N PHE A 132 3.97 18.03 -0.20
CA PHE A 132 3.35 16.72 -0.28
C PHE A 132 1.82 16.83 -0.36
N TYR A 133 1.28 16.38 -1.49
CA TYR A 133 -0.16 16.33 -1.76
C TYR A 133 -0.68 14.91 -1.53
N THR A 134 -1.82 14.78 -0.84
CA THR A 134 -2.44 13.48 -0.59
C THR A 134 -3.88 13.45 -1.07
N ASP A 135 -4.21 12.44 -1.88
CA ASP A 135 -5.53 12.24 -2.46
C ASP A 135 -6.03 10.81 -2.20
N PHE A 136 -6.76 10.63 -1.10
CA PHE A 136 -7.04 9.30 -0.54
C PHE A 136 -8.32 8.62 -1.03
N PHE A 137 -9.28 9.38 -1.55
CA PHE A 137 -10.64 8.86 -1.75
C PHE A 137 -10.90 8.42 -3.19
N LYS A 138 -11.51 7.24 -3.34
CA LYS A 138 -11.99 6.74 -4.63
C LYS A 138 -13.02 7.71 -5.24
N ARG A 139 -12.92 7.93 -6.55
CA ARG A 139 -13.93 8.63 -7.35
C ARG A 139 -13.86 8.17 -8.81
N ASP A 140 -14.91 8.38 -9.59
CA ASP A 140 -15.02 7.87 -10.96
C ASP A 140 -13.96 8.43 -11.91
N SER A 141 -13.50 9.66 -11.67
CA SER A 141 -12.44 10.31 -12.45
C SER A 141 -11.03 9.86 -12.07
N LYS A 142 -10.87 8.97 -11.08
CA LYS A 142 -9.59 8.49 -10.58
C LYS A 142 -9.40 7.01 -10.92
N GLY A 143 -8.23 6.67 -11.49
CA GLY A 143 -7.83 5.29 -11.74
C GLY A 143 -7.75 4.46 -10.44
N GLY A 144 -7.97 3.15 -10.54
CA GLY A 144 -7.90 2.27 -9.37
C GLY A 144 -6.46 1.96 -8.94
N GLY A 145 -6.29 1.63 -7.65
CA GLY A 145 -5.00 1.30 -7.05
C GLY A 145 -4.40 2.49 -6.29
N ALA A 146 -3.13 2.36 -5.89
CA ALA A 146 -2.41 3.43 -5.20
C ALA A 146 -1.06 3.67 -5.87
N TRP A 147 -0.64 4.94 -5.97
CA TRP A 147 0.61 5.33 -6.60
C TRP A 147 1.17 6.64 -6.03
N MET A 148 2.44 6.87 -6.32
CA MET A 148 3.18 8.10 -6.02
C MET A 148 3.76 8.64 -7.32
N SER A 149 3.81 9.96 -7.46
CA SER A 149 4.58 10.62 -8.51
C SER A 149 4.93 12.07 -8.10
N ASN A 150 5.58 12.80 -9.00
CA ASN A 150 6.08 14.15 -8.76
C ASN A 150 5.37 15.13 -9.70
N PHE A 151 4.94 16.27 -9.19
CA PHE A 151 4.67 17.47 -10.01
C PHE A 151 5.99 18.17 -10.38
N VAL A 152 6.92 18.24 -9.42
CA VAL A 152 8.24 18.82 -9.61
C VAL A 152 9.28 17.84 -9.09
N ASN A 153 10.22 17.46 -9.95
CA ASN A 153 11.37 16.65 -9.52
C ASN A 153 12.37 17.53 -8.77
N GLN A 154 13.04 16.95 -7.78
CA GLN A 154 14.19 17.60 -7.18
C GLN A 154 15.33 17.73 -8.21
N SER A 155 15.96 18.90 -8.25
CA SER A 155 17.13 19.13 -9.08
C SER A 155 18.00 20.23 -8.48
N THR A 156 19.28 19.93 -8.25
CA THR A 156 20.27 20.96 -7.88
C THR A 156 20.63 21.86 -9.07
N LEU A 157 20.52 21.35 -10.31
CA LEU A 157 20.78 22.12 -11.52
C LEU A 157 19.72 23.20 -11.76
N LEU A 158 18.47 22.90 -11.43
CA LEU A 158 17.33 23.81 -11.63
C LEU A 158 16.91 24.53 -10.34
N ASP A 159 17.66 24.32 -9.26
CA ASP A 159 17.33 24.80 -7.91
C ASP A 159 15.87 24.50 -7.51
N SER A 160 15.39 23.30 -7.84
CA SER A 160 14.01 22.88 -7.59
C SER A 160 13.92 21.91 -6.41
N LYS A 161 13.06 22.25 -5.45
CA LYS A 161 12.63 21.34 -4.38
C LYS A 161 11.49 20.45 -4.89
N PRO A 162 11.39 19.19 -4.43
CA PRO A 162 10.38 18.28 -4.93
C PRO A 162 8.97 18.66 -4.49
N VAL A 163 8.02 18.44 -5.38
CA VAL A 163 6.58 18.50 -5.11
C VAL A 163 6.01 17.13 -5.46
N ILE A 164 5.61 16.39 -4.43
CA ILE A 164 5.23 14.98 -4.51
C ILE A 164 3.74 14.84 -4.27
N TYR A 165 3.13 13.83 -4.88
CA TYR A 165 1.77 13.43 -4.54
C TYR A 165 1.62 11.92 -4.37
N ASN A 166 0.76 11.54 -3.41
CA ASN A 166 0.26 10.17 -3.26
C ASN A 166 -1.24 10.13 -3.57
N VAL A 167 -1.63 9.14 -4.36
CA VAL A 167 -3.03 8.83 -4.68
C VAL A 167 -3.34 7.42 -4.21
N LEU A 168 -4.49 7.26 -3.54
CA LEU A 168 -5.10 5.98 -3.18
C LEU A 168 -6.51 5.85 -3.78
#